data_AF-A0A815F952-F1
#
_entry.id   AF-A0A815F952-F1
#
_cell.length_a   1.000
_cell.length_b   1.000
_cell.length_c   1.000
_cell.angle_alpha   90.00
_cell.angle_beta   90.00
_cell.angle_gamma   90.00
#
_symmetry.space_group_name_H-M   'P 1'
#
loop_
_entity.id
_entity.type
_entity.pdbx_description
1 polymer ?
#
loop_
_entity_poly.entity_id
_entity_poly.type
_entity_poly.pdbx_seq_one_letter_code
_entity_poly.pdbx_strand_id
1 'polypeptide(L)'
;MLHTMNSYNYDNIYPQYDNHEDPNSNSIFMKLVPKKMYSNSVNQILSSDPCRVCGFEKNTGRNFGVITCSTCKAFFRRNGRTGSLLPPCRFGGQCSVTERTRRQCSSCRLAKCFSVGMQKDLIRTDEERAARLQLVKANRIQRHGKYHQHAPCDIKKSPHQNDSSSFSLLSSNDWIQITNIRNAYGHFCLNPILHAEEEREEYLTAQPIKCRLKEHSFLNVLNVRLTSLSTFFSTTIPAYSIGMNRNDRQWLIHMNLHYLFLFSSMDLMNINGNQLHFGSNKACHNVYLYVFGQDLLIREEYLIHKLNHLIGHDSAISKIMQIILFLSPCLVTNSFRTLNSYQPSSETILHIHHAQQEYTHILWSYLIYRYGEIKAQKLFMSIIGHVLQQQIYGNDVDKSLIERQPFGNLVYSMLTSFSID
;
A
#
# COMPACT_ATOMS: atom_id res chain seq x y z
N MET A 1 9.37 -25.58 56.08
CA MET A 1 9.00 -26.92 55.61
C MET A 1 8.11 -26.69 54.38
N LEU A 2 8.49 -27.05 53.15
CA LEU A 2 8.61 -28.43 52.60
C LEU A 2 7.26 -29.17 52.77
N HIS A 3 6.57 -29.74 51.77
CA HIS A 3 6.76 -30.04 50.33
C HIS A 3 5.34 -30.23 49.68
N THR A 4 5.06 -30.41 48.37
CA THR A 4 5.83 -30.59 47.11
C THR A 4 4.98 -30.17 45.87
N MET A 5 5.65 -29.86 44.75
CA MET A 5 5.34 -30.20 43.33
C MET A 5 3.89 -30.39 42.81
N ASN A 6 3.57 -29.71 41.70
CA ASN A 6 3.68 -30.37 40.39
C ASN A 6 3.85 -29.39 39.21
N SER A 7 4.88 -29.63 38.41
CA SER A 7 5.20 -28.93 37.16
C SER A 7 4.73 -29.75 35.96
N TYR A 8 4.17 -29.11 34.93
CA TYR A 8 3.95 -29.75 33.64
C TYR A 8 4.94 -29.23 32.59
N ASN A 9 5.72 -30.16 32.03
CA ASN A 9 6.68 -29.92 30.95
C ASN A 9 5.97 -29.47 29.66
N TYR A 10 6.65 -28.61 28.91
CA TYR A 10 6.48 -28.52 27.46
C TYR A 10 7.83 -28.86 26.82
N ASP A 11 7.98 -30.11 26.38
CA ASP A 11 9.23 -30.60 25.81
C ASP A 11 9.43 -30.19 24.34
N ASN A 12 10.64 -29.70 24.11
CA ASN A 12 11.38 -29.55 22.85
C ASN A 12 10.82 -30.22 21.58
N ILE A 13 10.52 -29.40 20.56
CA ILE A 13 10.77 -29.75 19.15
C ILE A 13 11.35 -28.52 18.41
N TYR A 14 12.67 -28.34 18.49
CA TYR A 14 13.44 -27.51 17.56
C TYR A 14 14.41 -28.42 16.78
N PRO A 15 14.36 -28.47 15.44
CA PRO A 15 15.39 -29.16 14.68
C PRO A 15 16.69 -28.34 14.69
N GLN A 16 17.77 -28.95 15.18
CA GLN A 16 19.12 -28.43 14.96
C GLN A 16 19.43 -28.47 13.46
N TYR A 17 20.06 -27.42 12.95
CA TYR A 17 20.68 -27.41 11.62
C TYR A 17 22.17 -27.13 11.80
N ASP A 18 23.00 -28.08 11.37
CA ASP A 18 24.45 -27.98 11.45
C ASP A 18 25.02 -26.90 10.52
N ASN A 19 26.06 -26.22 11.00
CA ASN A 19 26.82 -25.27 10.20
C ASN A 19 27.80 -26.02 9.29
N HIS A 20 27.51 -26.04 7.99
CA HIS A 20 28.54 -26.18 6.97
C HIS A 20 28.44 -25.00 5.99
N GLU A 21 29.48 -24.17 6.00
CA GLU A 21 29.65 -23.05 5.08
C GLU A 21 30.05 -23.57 3.70
N ASP A 22 29.39 -23.07 2.65
CA ASP A 22 29.80 -23.31 1.26
C ASP A 22 29.69 -21.98 0.47
N PRO A 23 30.80 -21.37 0.02
CA PRO A 23 30.85 -19.95 -0.32
C PRO A 23 30.51 -19.66 -1.79
N ASN A 24 29.25 -19.86 -2.21
CA ASN A 24 28.76 -19.28 -3.47
C ASN A 24 27.22 -19.21 -3.57
N SER A 25 26.58 -18.07 -3.24
CA SER A 25 25.12 -17.93 -3.42
C SER A 25 24.59 -16.51 -3.69
N ASN A 26 24.82 -16.01 -4.91
CA ASN A 26 23.95 -14.99 -5.52
C ASN A 26 22.54 -15.58 -5.80
N SER A 27 21.70 -15.78 -4.76
CA SER A 27 20.40 -16.48 -4.91
C SER A 27 19.32 -16.18 -3.85
N ILE A 28 19.47 -15.15 -3.01
CA ILE A 28 18.50 -14.91 -1.91
C ILE A 28 17.17 -14.28 -2.40
N PHE A 29 17.16 -13.57 -3.54
CA PHE A 29 16.02 -12.77 -4.03
C PHE A 29 14.79 -13.55 -4.56
N MET A 30 14.74 -14.89 -4.44
CA MET A 30 13.66 -15.72 -5.01
C MET A 30 12.83 -16.56 -4.02
N LYS A 31 13.05 -16.45 -2.70
CA LYS A 31 12.47 -17.41 -1.72
C LYS A 31 11.27 -16.96 -0.88
N LEU A 32 10.73 -15.74 -1.05
CA LEU A 32 9.52 -15.28 -0.35
C LEU A 32 8.27 -15.21 -1.25
N VAL A 33 8.02 -16.29 -2.00
CA VAL A 33 6.70 -16.56 -2.60
C VAL A 33 6.20 -17.89 -2.03
N PRO A 34 5.05 -17.92 -1.33
CA PRO A 34 4.38 -19.18 -1.01
C PRO A 34 4.09 -19.92 -2.32
N LYS A 35 4.69 -21.09 -2.53
CA LYS A 35 4.44 -21.93 -3.72
C LYS A 35 3.05 -22.57 -3.66
N LYS A 36 1.99 -21.76 -3.83
CA LYS A 36 0.68 -22.17 -4.32
C LYS A 36 -0.17 -20.97 -4.76
N MET A 37 -0.76 -21.12 -5.96
CA MET A 37 -1.89 -20.35 -6.50
C MET A 37 -1.67 -18.86 -6.83
N TYR A 38 -1.22 -18.59 -8.07
CA TYR A 38 -2.06 -17.88 -9.06
C TYR A 38 -1.57 -18.10 -10.51
N SER A 39 -1.47 -19.37 -10.91
CA SER A 39 -1.44 -19.74 -12.33
C SER A 39 -2.79 -19.35 -12.95
N ASN A 40 -2.85 -18.18 -13.58
CA ASN A 40 -4.05 -17.69 -14.29
C ASN A 40 -4.26 -18.36 -15.66
N SER A 41 -4.01 -19.68 -15.69
CA SER A 41 -4.65 -20.63 -16.59
C SER A 41 -5.93 -21.13 -15.90
N VAL A 42 -6.97 -20.29 -15.89
CA VAL A 42 -8.32 -20.76 -15.53
C VAL A 42 -8.75 -21.74 -16.62
N ASN A 43 -8.52 -23.03 -16.38
CA ASN A 43 -9.32 -24.08 -17.00
C ASN A 43 -10.76 -23.75 -16.64
N GLN A 44 -11.52 -23.27 -17.63
CA GLN A 44 -12.93 -22.94 -17.45
C GLN A 44 -13.65 -24.27 -17.23
N ILE A 45 -13.97 -24.56 -15.97
CA ILE A 45 -14.94 -25.60 -15.63
C ILE A 45 -16.25 -25.15 -16.29
N LEU A 46 -16.59 -25.82 -17.40
CA LEU A 46 -17.88 -25.71 -18.04
C LEU A 46 -18.90 -26.23 -17.04
N SER A 47 -19.87 -25.39 -16.68
CA SER A 47 -21.00 -25.82 -15.85
C SER A 47 -22.17 -26.19 -16.77
N SER A 48 -23.00 -27.14 -16.34
CA SER A 48 -24.24 -27.52 -17.03
C SER A 48 -25.37 -26.49 -16.85
N ASP A 49 -25.16 -25.46 -16.03
CA ASP A 49 -26.23 -24.53 -15.66
C ASP A 49 -26.43 -23.44 -16.71
N PRO A 50 -27.70 -23.03 -16.96
CA PRO A 50 -28.01 -21.98 -17.92
C PRO A 50 -27.47 -20.61 -17.50
N CYS A 51 -27.10 -19.80 -18.50
CA CYS A 51 -26.63 -18.44 -18.31
C CYS A 51 -27.66 -17.58 -17.54
N ARG A 52 -27.33 -17.18 -16.30
CA ARG A 52 -28.25 -16.41 -15.42
C ARG A 52 -28.73 -15.07 -16.00
N VAL A 53 -28.03 -14.54 -17.01
CA VAL A 53 -28.40 -13.30 -17.72
C VAL A 53 -29.37 -13.51 -18.88
N CYS A 54 -29.31 -14.64 -19.60
CA CYS A 54 -30.06 -14.81 -20.86
C CYS A 54 -30.57 -16.23 -21.18
N GLY A 55 -30.55 -17.15 -20.21
CA GLY A 55 -31.05 -18.53 -20.36
C GLY A 55 -30.17 -19.47 -21.18
N PHE A 56 -29.29 -18.97 -22.05
CA PHE A 56 -28.46 -19.81 -22.93
C PHE A 56 -27.62 -20.85 -22.17
N GLU A 57 -27.79 -22.12 -22.53
CA GLU A 57 -27.25 -23.30 -21.84
C GLU A 57 -25.81 -23.64 -22.25
N LYS A 58 -25.41 -23.37 -23.51
CA LYS A 58 -24.09 -23.79 -24.01
C LYS A 58 -23.01 -22.76 -23.68
N ASN A 59 -21.77 -23.24 -23.52
CA ASN A 59 -20.58 -22.42 -23.25
C ASN A 59 -20.73 -21.50 -22.03
N THR A 60 -21.33 -22.02 -20.97
CA THR A 60 -21.53 -21.38 -19.67
C THR A 60 -20.40 -21.74 -18.70
N GLY A 61 -20.15 -20.82 -17.76
CA GLY A 61 -19.16 -21.00 -16.70
C GLY A 61 -19.15 -19.78 -15.78
N ARG A 62 -18.43 -19.86 -14.66
CA ARG A 62 -18.37 -18.76 -13.69
C ARG A 62 -17.52 -17.61 -14.23
N ASN A 63 -18.14 -16.47 -14.49
CA ASN A 63 -17.49 -15.26 -14.99
C ASN A 63 -17.95 -14.05 -14.19
N PHE A 64 -17.00 -13.26 -13.66
CA PHE A 64 -17.30 -12.07 -12.84
C PHE A 64 -18.25 -12.38 -11.67
N GLY A 65 -18.04 -13.51 -11.00
CA GLY A 65 -18.85 -13.99 -9.86
C GLY A 65 -19.95 -15.01 -10.23
N VAL A 66 -20.52 -14.95 -11.44
CA VAL A 66 -21.82 -15.57 -11.80
C VAL A 66 -21.71 -16.56 -12.98
N ILE A 67 -22.53 -17.62 -13.00
CA ILE A 67 -22.65 -18.50 -14.18
C ILE A 67 -23.26 -17.75 -15.36
N THR A 68 -22.45 -17.55 -16.41
CA THR A 68 -22.87 -16.85 -17.63
C THR A 68 -22.20 -17.42 -18.88
N CYS A 69 -22.87 -17.29 -20.02
CA CYS A 69 -22.33 -17.68 -21.32
C CYS A 69 -21.22 -16.72 -21.80
N SER A 70 -20.36 -17.21 -22.70
CA SER A 70 -19.28 -16.45 -23.35
C SER A 70 -19.71 -15.08 -23.91
N THR A 71 -20.93 -14.98 -24.48
CA THR A 71 -21.46 -13.72 -25.02
C THR A 71 -21.79 -12.70 -23.94
N CYS A 72 -22.33 -13.12 -22.79
CA CYS A 72 -22.63 -12.22 -21.68
C CYS A 72 -21.37 -11.83 -20.92
N LYS A 73 -20.41 -12.76 -20.72
CA LYS A 73 -19.03 -12.47 -20.29
C LYS A 73 -18.39 -11.35 -21.13
N ALA A 74 -18.41 -11.48 -22.46
CA ALA A 74 -17.81 -10.51 -23.37
C ALA A 74 -18.58 -9.18 -23.47
N PHE A 75 -19.88 -9.17 -23.19
CA PHE A 75 -20.69 -7.95 -23.08
C PHE A 75 -20.39 -7.20 -21.78
N PHE A 76 -20.42 -7.89 -20.63
CA PHE A 76 -20.18 -7.28 -19.33
C PHE A 76 -18.77 -6.71 -19.21
N ARG A 77 -17.74 -7.44 -19.68
CA ARG A 77 -16.34 -6.94 -19.72
C ARG A 77 -16.17 -5.60 -20.46
N ARG A 78 -17.03 -5.29 -21.43
CA ARG A 78 -16.96 -4.05 -22.23
C ARG A 78 -17.74 -2.88 -21.62
N ASN A 79 -18.82 -3.15 -20.88
CA ASN A 79 -19.79 -2.13 -20.47
C ASN A 79 -19.97 -2.02 -18.94
N GLY A 80 -19.44 -2.97 -18.15
CA GLY A 80 -19.60 -3.03 -16.69
C GLY A 80 -18.89 -1.92 -15.90
N ARG A 81 -18.05 -1.12 -16.57
CA ARG A 81 -17.45 0.10 -15.98
C ARG A 81 -18.09 1.38 -16.50
N THR A 82 -18.29 1.45 -17.81
CA THR A 82 -18.74 2.62 -18.57
C THR A 82 -20.25 2.61 -18.79
N GLY A 83 -21.02 2.10 -17.82
CA GLY A 83 -22.46 1.85 -17.99
C GLY A 83 -23.30 3.08 -18.34
N SER A 84 -22.83 4.27 -17.98
CA SER A 84 -23.40 5.58 -18.33
C SER A 84 -23.29 5.95 -19.82
N LEU A 85 -22.45 5.26 -20.59
CA LEU A 85 -22.27 5.50 -22.03
C LEU A 85 -23.18 4.63 -22.92
N LEU A 86 -24.03 3.78 -22.34
CA LEU A 86 -25.00 3.00 -23.11
C LEU A 86 -26.25 3.85 -23.45
N PRO A 87 -26.79 3.73 -24.68
CA PRO A 87 -28.06 4.36 -25.03
C PRO A 87 -29.18 3.97 -24.05
N PRO A 88 -30.05 4.90 -23.63
CA PRO A 88 -31.16 4.62 -22.74
C PRO A 88 -32.13 3.62 -23.37
N CYS A 89 -32.88 2.91 -22.52
CA CYS A 89 -33.87 1.95 -23.00
C CYS A 89 -35.04 2.65 -23.71
N ARG A 90 -35.33 2.22 -24.94
CA ARG A 90 -36.45 2.73 -25.76
C ARG A 90 -37.82 2.13 -25.40
N PHE A 91 -37.85 1.17 -24.46
CA PHE A 91 -39.03 0.37 -24.12
C PHE A 91 -39.26 0.33 -22.59
N GLY A 92 -39.16 1.48 -21.92
CA GLY A 92 -39.52 1.62 -20.50
C GLY A 92 -38.64 0.87 -19.48
N GLY A 93 -37.44 0.42 -19.87
CA GLY A 93 -36.49 -0.24 -18.95
C GLY A 93 -36.76 -1.72 -18.63
N GLN A 94 -37.83 -2.31 -19.15
CA GLN A 94 -38.29 -3.67 -18.77
C GLN A 94 -38.10 -4.73 -19.88
N CYS A 95 -37.20 -4.52 -20.84
CA CYS A 95 -36.94 -5.49 -21.92
C CYS A 95 -36.58 -6.89 -21.39
N SER A 96 -37.26 -7.92 -21.88
CA SER A 96 -36.89 -9.31 -21.59
C SER A 96 -35.51 -9.64 -22.19
N VAL A 97 -34.63 -10.26 -21.38
CA VAL A 97 -33.26 -10.62 -21.80
C VAL A 97 -33.18 -12.14 -21.96
N THR A 98 -33.42 -12.63 -23.16
CA THR A 98 -33.34 -14.05 -23.56
C THR A 98 -32.18 -14.26 -24.54
N GLU A 99 -31.88 -15.49 -24.94
CA GLU A 99 -30.87 -15.75 -25.97
C GLU A 99 -31.11 -14.96 -27.27
N ARG A 100 -32.39 -14.90 -27.68
CA ARG A 100 -32.85 -14.22 -28.90
C ARG A 100 -32.90 -12.69 -28.71
N THR A 101 -33.42 -12.21 -27.57
CA THR A 101 -33.70 -10.78 -27.35
C THR A 101 -32.54 -9.98 -26.74
N ARG A 102 -31.50 -10.63 -26.18
CA ARG A 102 -30.31 -9.97 -25.56
C ARG A 102 -29.48 -9.02 -26.45
N ARG A 103 -29.85 -8.81 -27.71
CA ARG A 103 -29.24 -7.79 -28.60
C ARG A 103 -30.12 -6.54 -28.78
N GLN A 104 -31.40 -6.59 -28.42
CA GLN A 104 -32.38 -5.53 -28.67
C GLN A 104 -32.22 -4.32 -27.74
N CYS A 105 -31.78 -4.52 -26.49
CA CYS A 105 -31.49 -3.43 -25.56
C CYS A 105 -30.21 -3.72 -24.75
N SER A 106 -29.20 -2.88 -24.94
CA SER A 106 -27.93 -2.94 -24.19
C SER A 106 -28.11 -2.48 -22.74
N SER A 107 -28.89 -1.42 -22.50
CA SER A 107 -29.19 -0.89 -21.15
C SER A 107 -29.83 -1.95 -20.24
N CYS A 108 -30.98 -2.52 -20.63
CA CYS A 108 -31.64 -3.58 -19.86
C CYS A 108 -30.77 -4.83 -19.68
N ARG A 109 -29.94 -5.17 -20.68
CA ARG A 109 -28.99 -6.29 -20.54
C ARG A 109 -27.91 -6.00 -19.51
N LEU A 110 -27.38 -4.78 -19.44
CA LEU A 110 -26.37 -4.41 -18.45
C LEU A 110 -26.99 -4.35 -17.04
N ALA A 111 -28.19 -3.78 -16.91
CA ALA A 111 -28.96 -3.83 -15.67
C ALA A 111 -29.19 -5.28 -15.21
N LYS A 112 -29.56 -6.19 -16.12
CA LYS A 112 -29.70 -7.62 -15.81
C LYS A 112 -28.39 -8.29 -15.39
N CYS A 113 -27.25 -7.92 -15.98
CA CYS A 113 -25.93 -8.40 -15.54
C CYS A 113 -25.65 -8.03 -14.08
N PHE A 114 -25.89 -6.79 -13.68
CA PHE A 114 -25.73 -6.37 -12.28
C PHE A 114 -26.76 -7.03 -11.35
N SER A 115 -28.03 -7.12 -11.77
CA SER A 115 -29.10 -7.72 -10.94
C SER A 115 -28.88 -9.21 -10.63
N VAL A 116 -28.05 -9.92 -11.41
CA VAL A 116 -27.69 -11.33 -11.13
C VAL A 116 -26.35 -11.48 -10.41
N GLY A 117 -25.73 -10.37 -9.99
CA GLY A 117 -24.52 -10.35 -9.16
C GLY A 117 -23.19 -10.27 -9.92
N MET A 118 -23.17 -9.85 -11.19
CA MET A 118 -21.88 -9.70 -11.91
C MET A 118 -21.06 -8.54 -11.34
N GLN A 119 -19.87 -8.83 -10.81
CA GLN A 119 -19.00 -7.84 -10.14
C GLN A 119 -18.09 -7.12 -11.15
N LYS A 120 -18.21 -5.78 -11.21
CA LYS A 120 -17.39 -4.93 -12.11
C LYS A 120 -15.91 -4.91 -11.73
N ASP A 121 -15.59 -5.13 -10.46
CA ASP A 121 -14.22 -5.02 -9.91
C ASP A 121 -13.36 -6.23 -10.31
N LEU A 122 -14.01 -7.33 -10.71
CA LEU A 122 -13.36 -8.48 -11.36
C LEU A 122 -13.06 -8.26 -12.86
N ILE A 123 -13.44 -7.11 -13.44
CA ILE A 123 -12.96 -6.68 -14.75
C ILE A 123 -11.54 -6.16 -14.56
N ARG A 124 -10.61 -6.56 -15.43
CA ARG A 124 -9.22 -6.09 -15.33
C ARG A 124 -9.07 -4.61 -15.63
N THR A 125 -8.31 -3.89 -14.81
CA THR A 125 -8.03 -2.46 -15.00
C THR A 125 -7.31 -2.20 -16.33
N ASP A 126 -7.31 -0.94 -16.79
CA ASP A 126 -6.64 -0.62 -18.05
C ASP A 126 -5.11 -0.66 -17.87
N GLU A 127 -4.64 -0.38 -16.66
CA GLU A 127 -3.27 -0.58 -16.16
C GLU A 127 -2.89 -2.07 -16.16
N GLU A 128 -3.70 -2.97 -15.60
CA GLU A 128 -3.48 -4.42 -15.65
C GLU A 128 -3.46 -4.98 -17.08
N ARG A 129 -4.23 -4.36 -17.99
CA ARG A 129 -4.21 -4.73 -19.42
C ARG A 129 -2.93 -4.26 -20.10
N ALA A 130 -2.47 -3.04 -19.81
CA ALA A 130 -1.22 -2.51 -20.29
C ALA A 130 -0.03 -3.36 -19.80
N ALA A 131 0.03 -3.69 -18.51
CA ALA A 131 1.05 -4.56 -17.92
C ALA A 131 1.10 -5.94 -18.60
N ARG A 132 -0.06 -6.57 -18.84
CA ARG A 132 -0.10 -7.86 -19.57
C ARG A 132 0.37 -7.72 -21.03
N LEU A 133 0.03 -6.62 -21.72
CA LEU A 133 0.48 -6.38 -23.10
C LEU A 133 2.00 -6.16 -23.16
N GLN A 134 2.58 -5.45 -22.19
CA GLN A 134 4.03 -5.29 -22.06
C GLN A 134 4.72 -6.63 -21.79
N LEU A 135 4.21 -7.45 -20.87
CA LEU A 135 4.73 -8.80 -20.61
C LEU A 135 4.69 -9.69 -21.87
N VAL A 136 3.61 -9.62 -22.67
CA VAL A 136 3.52 -10.36 -23.95
C VAL A 136 4.52 -9.82 -24.99
N LYS A 137 4.79 -8.51 -25.04
CA LYS A 137 5.82 -7.93 -25.89
C LYS A 137 7.23 -8.39 -25.47
N ALA A 138 7.56 -8.30 -24.19
CA ALA A 138 8.84 -8.77 -23.64
C ALA A 138 9.09 -10.27 -23.94
N ASN A 139 8.08 -11.11 -23.71
CA ASN A 139 8.14 -12.54 -24.03
C ASN A 139 8.25 -12.84 -25.54
N ARG A 140 7.79 -11.95 -26.42
CA ARG A 140 8.06 -12.06 -27.87
C ARG A 140 9.50 -11.70 -28.21
N ILE A 141 10.03 -10.61 -27.64
CA ILE A 141 11.42 -10.18 -27.85
C ILE A 141 12.40 -11.29 -27.40
N GLN A 142 12.20 -11.88 -26.22
CA GLN A 142 12.99 -13.01 -25.74
C GLN A 142 12.93 -14.26 -26.64
N ARG A 143 11.84 -14.47 -27.39
CA ARG A 143 11.72 -15.59 -28.34
C ARG A 143 12.45 -15.31 -29.66
N HIS A 144 12.44 -14.07 -30.15
CA HIS A 144 13.25 -13.68 -31.32
C HIS A 144 14.76 -13.70 -31.00
N GLY A 145 15.16 -13.41 -29.76
CA GLY A 145 16.55 -13.50 -29.31
C GLY A 145 17.17 -14.91 -29.27
N LYS A 146 16.38 -15.98 -29.49
CA LYS A 146 16.88 -17.38 -29.50
C LYS A 146 17.22 -17.95 -30.89
N TYR A 147 17.00 -17.21 -31.97
CA TYR A 147 17.21 -17.70 -33.35
C TYR A 147 18.44 -17.14 -34.07
N HIS A 148 19.17 -16.19 -33.47
CA HIS A 148 20.41 -15.63 -34.02
C HIS A 148 21.62 -15.98 -33.15
N GLN A 149 22.21 -17.16 -33.40
CA GLN A 149 23.50 -17.55 -32.83
C GLN A 149 24.50 -18.13 -33.86
N HIS A 150 24.20 -18.04 -35.16
CA HIS A 150 25.16 -18.37 -36.22
C HIS A 150 25.18 -17.32 -37.34
N ALA A 151 26.42 -17.01 -37.77
CA ALA A 151 26.84 -16.21 -38.93
C ALA A 151 26.71 -14.66 -38.83
N PRO A 152 27.61 -13.90 -39.51
CA PRO A 152 28.02 -12.57 -39.03
C PRO A 152 27.44 -11.37 -39.80
N CYS A 153 27.77 -10.19 -39.25
CA CYS A 153 27.54 -8.82 -39.69
C CYS A 153 27.56 -8.56 -41.21
N ASP A 154 26.64 -7.71 -41.67
CA ASP A 154 26.88 -6.87 -42.85
C ASP A 154 26.32 -5.44 -42.61
N ILE A 155 27.11 -4.42 -42.93
CA ILE A 155 26.81 -3.01 -42.63
C ILE A 155 26.23 -2.32 -43.87
N LYS A 156 25.04 -1.71 -43.75
CA LYS A 156 24.67 -0.54 -44.58
C LYS A 156 24.00 0.56 -43.78
N LYS A 157 24.58 1.76 -43.83
CA LYS A 157 24.02 3.02 -43.32
C LYS A 157 23.01 3.58 -44.33
N SER A 158 21.95 4.22 -43.87
CA SER A 158 21.63 5.61 -44.25
C SER A 158 20.57 6.21 -43.30
N PRO A 159 20.54 7.54 -43.09
CA PRO A 159 19.76 8.17 -42.02
C PRO A 159 18.42 8.73 -42.50
N HIS A 160 17.52 9.02 -41.56
CA HIS A 160 16.96 10.38 -41.42
C HIS A 160 16.47 10.60 -39.98
N GLN A 161 16.56 11.84 -39.53
CA GLN A 161 16.32 12.25 -38.16
C GLN A 161 14.82 12.23 -37.80
N ASN A 162 14.53 11.96 -36.53
CA ASN A 162 13.78 12.90 -35.71
C ASN A 162 14.01 12.59 -34.23
N ASP A 163 14.88 13.38 -33.60
CA ASP A 163 15.12 13.33 -32.17
C ASP A 163 13.85 13.72 -31.41
N SER A 164 13.26 12.71 -30.77
CA SER A 164 12.40 12.89 -29.60
C SER A 164 12.81 11.80 -28.62
N SER A 165 13.67 12.18 -27.68
CA SER A 165 14.27 11.28 -26.68
C SER A 165 13.18 10.60 -25.88
N SER A 166 12.91 9.32 -26.21
CA SER A 166 11.92 8.51 -25.52
C SER A 166 12.43 8.13 -24.13
N PHE A 167 12.25 9.02 -23.17
CA PHE A 167 12.49 8.76 -21.75
C PHE A 167 11.62 7.57 -21.32
N SER A 168 12.23 6.39 -21.17
CA SER A 168 11.55 5.16 -20.73
C SER A 168 11.29 5.25 -19.23
N LEU A 169 10.17 5.88 -18.89
CA LEU A 169 9.97 6.57 -17.61
C LEU A 169 9.70 5.71 -16.37
N LEU A 170 9.45 4.41 -16.53
CA LEU A 170 9.49 3.44 -15.44
C LEU A 170 10.06 2.12 -15.96
N SER A 171 10.99 1.54 -15.22
CA SER A 171 11.47 0.18 -15.47
C SER A 171 10.44 -0.86 -15.01
N SER A 172 10.57 -2.09 -15.50
CA SER A 172 9.78 -3.24 -15.00
C SER A 172 10.03 -3.51 -13.51
N ASN A 173 11.23 -3.20 -13.02
CA ASN A 173 11.61 -3.40 -11.61
C ASN A 173 10.93 -2.35 -10.73
N ASP A 174 10.87 -1.09 -11.19
CA ASP A 174 10.21 0.01 -10.47
C ASP A 174 8.73 -0.32 -10.23
N TRP A 175 8.04 -0.86 -11.24
CA TRP A 175 6.65 -1.33 -11.11
C TRP A 175 6.48 -2.46 -10.09
N ILE A 176 7.41 -3.42 -10.07
CA ILE A 176 7.43 -4.50 -9.08
C ILE A 176 7.65 -3.91 -7.68
N GLN A 177 8.60 -3.00 -7.52
CA GLN A 177 8.92 -2.36 -6.24
C GLN A 177 7.74 -1.52 -5.72
N ILE A 178 7.09 -0.70 -6.55
CA ILE A 178 5.88 0.06 -6.19
C ILE A 178 4.75 -0.90 -5.76
N THR A 179 4.56 -2.00 -6.48
CA THR A 179 3.54 -3.01 -6.14
C THR A 179 3.85 -3.69 -4.80
N ASN A 180 5.12 -4.04 -4.57
CA ASN A 180 5.59 -4.65 -3.33
C ASN A 180 5.42 -3.69 -2.15
N ILE A 181 5.80 -2.42 -2.28
CA ILE A 181 5.60 -1.37 -1.26
C ILE A 181 4.12 -1.29 -0.85
N ARG A 182 3.19 -1.23 -1.82
CA ARG A 182 1.75 -1.15 -1.53
C ARG A 182 1.23 -2.41 -0.82
N ASN A 183 1.64 -3.60 -1.27
CA ASN A 183 1.21 -4.86 -0.68
C ASN A 183 1.80 -5.05 0.74
N ALA A 184 3.07 -4.73 0.93
CA ALA A 184 3.74 -4.78 2.22
C ALA A 184 3.10 -3.81 3.21
N TYR A 185 2.81 -2.58 2.80
CA TYR A 185 2.10 -1.63 3.66
C TYR A 185 0.69 -2.11 4.01
N GLY A 186 -0.06 -2.66 3.04
CA GLY A 186 -1.39 -3.23 3.29
C GLY A 186 -1.36 -4.34 4.34
N HIS A 187 -0.37 -5.24 4.24
CA HIS A 187 -0.19 -6.37 5.15
C HIS A 187 0.34 -5.98 6.54
N PHE A 188 1.44 -5.22 6.60
CA PHE A 188 2.14 -4.92 7.86
C PHE A 188 1.56 -3.71 8.60
N CYS A 189 0.99 -2.73 7.90
CA CYS A 189 0.47 -1.50 8.49
C CYS A 189 -1.06 -1.43 8.46
N LEU A 190 -1.68 -1.43 7.28
CA LEU A 190 -3.10 -1.11 7.17
C LEU A 190 -3.98 -2.10 7.94
N ASN A 191 -3.82 -3.41 7.71
CA ASN A 191 -4.69 -4.40 8.35
C ASN A 191 -4.53 -4.46 9.89
N PRO A 192 -3.31 -4.51 10.48
CA PRO A 192 -3.16 -4.57 11.94
C PRO A 192 -3.60 -3.29 12.63
N ILE A 193 -3.31 -2.12 12.04
CA ILE A 193 -3.71 -0.83 12.61
C ILE A 193 -5.24 -0.68 12.54
N LEU A 194 -5.88 -1.02 11.41
CA LEU A 194 -7.33 -0.98 11.27
C LEU A 194 -8.03 -1.88 12.30
N HIS A 195 -7.55 -3.11 12.49
CA HIS A 195 -8.10 -4.04 13.48
C HIS A 195 -8.03 -3.46 14.90
N ALA A 196 -6.86 -2.95 15.31
CA ALA A 196 -6.68 -2.35 16.63
C ALA A 196 -7.52 -1.07 16.84
N GLU A 197 -7.81 -0.33 15.77
CA GLU A 197 -8.71 0.83 15.76
C GLU A 197 -10.19 0.44 15.88
N GLU A 198 -10.60 -0.65 15.22
CA GLU A 198 -11.97 -1.20 15.29
C GLU A 198 -12.25 -1.82 16.67
N GLU A 199 -11.34 -2.65 17.19
CA GLU A 199 -11.42 -3.21 18.55
C GLU A 199 -11.49 -2.10 19.63
N ARG A 200 -10.72 -1.03 19.46
CA ARG A 200 -10.75 0.13 20.37
C ARG A 200 -12.11 0.83 20.34
N GLU A 201 -12.70 1.02 19.17
CA GLU A 201 -14.00 1.68 19.03
C GLU A 201 -15.13 0.83 19.65
N GLU A 202 -15.13 -0.49 19.43
CA GLU A 202 -16.06 -1.42 20.08
C GLU A 202 -15.92 -1.38 21.61
N TYR A 203 -14.68 -1.45 22.11
CA TYR A 203 -14.40 -1.41 23.54
C TYR A 203 -14.83 -0.09 24.22
N LEU A 204 -14.59 1.06 23.57
CA LEU A 204 -14.95 2.37 24.09
C LEU A 204 -16.45 2.68 24.02
N THR A 205 -17.17 2.10 23.05
CA THR A 205 -18.63 2.26 22.93
C THR A 205 -19.39 1.38 23.93
N ALA A 206 -18.80 0.26 24.38
CA ALA A 206 -19.41 -0.67 25.32
C ALA A 206 -19.36 -0.24 26.82
N GLN A 207 -18.61 0.81 27.19
CA GLN A 207 -18.37 1.17 28.59
C GLN A 207 -18.40 2.69 28.88
N PRO A 208 -18.80 3.13 30.09
CA PRO A 208 -18.69 4.53 30.49
C PRO A 208 -17.22 4.97 30.57
N ILE A 209 -16.81 5.86 29.67
CA ILE A 209 -15.40 6.18 29.40
C ILE A 209 -14.75 6.95 30.56
N LYS A 210 -13.94 6.26 31.38
CA LYS A 210 -13.06 6.87 32.40
C LYS A 210 -11.72 7.29 31.79
N CYS A 211 -11.05 8.33 32.32
CA CYS A 211 -9.80 8.87 31.73
C CYS A 211 -8.69 7.81 31.54
N ARG A 212 -8.42 6.96 32.54
CA ARG A 212 -7.42 5.88 32.43
C ARG A 212 -7.71 4.86 31.31
N LEU A 213 -8.98 4.72 30.91
CA LEU A 213 -9.37 3.85 29.81
C LEU A 213 -8.90 4.42 28.47
N LYS A 214 -9.04 5.75 28.30
CA LYS A 214 -8.56 6.48 27.12
C LYS A 214 -7.06 6.31 26.96
N GLU A 215 -6.30 6.54 28.03
CA GLU A 215 -4.84 6.44 28.08
C GLU A 215 -4.35 5.06 27.62
N HIS A 216 -4.84 3.98 28.25
CA HIS A 216 -4.45 2.62 27.90
C HIS A 216 -4.85 2.25 26.46
N SER A 217 -6.08 2.59 26.04
CA SER A 217 -6.56 2.32 24.67
C SER A 217 -5.76 3.07 23.60
N PHE A 218 -5.23 4.25 23.92
CA PHE A 218 -4.35 5.00 23.02
C PHE A 218 -2.99 4.32 22.88
N LEU A 219 -2.35 3.96 24.01
CA LEU A 219 -1.03 3.34 24.01
C LEU A 219 -1.01 1.99 23.30
N ASN A 220 -2.07 1.18 23.43
CA ASN A 220 -2.17 -0.10 22.72
C ASN A 220 -2.15 0.10 21.19
N VAL A 221 -2.97 1.02 20.67
CA VAL A 221 -3.02 1.34 19.23
C VAL A 221 -1.72 2.01 18.76
N LEU A 222 -1.11 2.86 19.60
CA LEU A 222 0.19 3.46 19.34
C LEU A 222 1.29 2.39 19.20
N ASN A 223 1.28 1.37 20.07
CA ASN A 223 2.22 0.25 20.00
C ASN A 223 2.09 -0.52 18.69
N VAL A 224 0.86 -0.85 18.31
CA VAL A 224 0.57 -1.53 17.03
C VAL A 224 1.09 -0.68 15.87
N ARG A 225 0.77 0.62 15.82
CA ARG A 225 1.23 1.54 14.77
C ARG A 225 2.76 1.60 14.66
N LEU A 226 3.48 1.75 15.78
CA LEU A 226 4.95 1.78 15.81
C LEU A 226 5.57 0.47 15.33
N THR A 227 5.06 -0.66 15.83
CA THR A 227 5.53 -2.01 15.49
C THR A 227 5.27 -2.32 14.01
N SER A 228 4.08 -2.01 13.52
CA SER A 228 3.66 -2.13 12.12
C SER A 228 4.55 -1.35 11.16
N LEU A 229 4.78 -0.06 11.44
CA LEU A 229 5.61 0.80 10.59
C LEU A 229 7.07 0.33 10.58
N SER A 230 7.64 0.03 11.74
CA SER A 230 9.02 -0.45 11.83
C SER A 230 9.22 -1.81 11.13
N THR A 231 8.25 -2.73 11.25
CA THR A 231 8.22 -4.00 10.48
C THR A 231 8.10 -3.77 8.98
N PHE A 232 7.28 -2.80 8.57
CA PHE A 232 7.13 -2.42 7.16
C PHE A 232 8.45 -1.88 6.60
N PHE A 233 9.12 -0.95 7.29
CA PHE A 233 10.39 -0.40 6.82
C PHE A 233 11.50 -1.44 6.78
N SER A 234 11.64 -2.28 7.81
CA SER A 234 12.67 -3.31 7.86
C SER A 234 12.54 -4.39 6.78
N THR A 235 11.29 -4.72 6.42
CA THR A 235 10.98 -5.71 5.38
C THR A 235 11.02 -5.12 3.97
N THR A 236 10.68 -3.84 3.80
CA THR A 236 10.50 -3.20 2.48
C THR A 236 11.77 -2.52 1.95
N ILE A 237 12.69 -2.15 2.83
CA ILE A 237 13.92 -1.43 2.49
C ILE A 237 15.13 -2.37 2.65
N PRO A 238 15.73 -2.89 1.56
CA PRO A 238 16.89 -3.77 1.66
C PRO A 238 18.09 -3.14 2.39
N ALA A 239 18.33 -1.85 2.13
CA ALA A 239 19.34 -1.03 2.80
C ALA A 239 19.12 -0.86 4.32
N TYR A 240 17.92 -1.17 4.83
CA TYR A 240 17.68 -1.17 6.28
C TYR A 240 18.29 -2.40 6.96
N SER A 241 18.21 -3.55 6.30
CA SER A 241 18.73 -4.82 6.81
C SER A 241 20.20 -5.04 6.45
N ILE A 242 20.67 -4.50 5.32
CA ILE A 242 22.03 -4.64 4.80
C ILE A 242 22.77 -3.31 4.98
N GLY A 243 23.95 -3.33 5.59
CA GLY A 243 24.83 -2.14 5.68
C GLY A 243 24.56 -1.19 6.86
N MET A 244 23.62 -1.50 7.76
CA MET A 244 23.40 -0.74 9.00
C MET A 244 23.46 -1.64 10.23
N ASN A 245 24.08 -1.15 11.31
CA ASN A 245 24.15 -1.87 12.58
C ASN A 245 22.86 -1.68 13.42
N ARG A 246 22.73 -2.34 14.59
CA ARG A 246 21.52 -2.25 15.44
C ARG A 246 21.26 -0.82 15.94
N ASN A 247 22.31 -0.10 16.34
CA ASN A 247 22.23 1.27 16.85
C ASN A 247 21.88 2.26 15.73
N ASP A 248 22.45 2.09 14.52
CA ASP A 248 22.08 2.87 13.33
C ASP A 248 20.58 2.74 13.00
N ARG A 249 20.07 1.50 12.99
CA ARG A 249 18.65 1.19 12.77
C ARG A 249 17.76 1.83 13.83
N GLN A 250 18.12 1.68 15.10
CA GLN A 250 17.37 2.27 16.22
C GLN A 250 17.39 3.80 16.18
N TRP A 251 18.54 4.41 15.84
CA TRP A 251 18.65 5.85 15.63
C TRP A 251 17.70 6.34 14.52
N LEU A 252 17.65 5.63 13.39
CA LEU A 252 16.76 5.99 12.27
C LEU A 252 15.27 5.89 12.66
N ILE A 253 14.89 4.85 13.42
CA ILE A 253 13.56 4.74 14.02
C ILE A 253 13.26 5.95 14.92
N HIS A 254 14.10 6.19 15.93
CA HIS A 254 13.87 7.25 16.92
C HIS A 254 13.76 8.64 16.28
N MET A 255 14.53 8.90 15.22
CA MET A 255 14.57 10.21 14.57
C MET A 255 13.37 10.47 13.65
N ASN A 256 12.88 9.46 12.92
CA ASN A 256 11.89 9.68 11.86
C ASN A 256 10.49 9.13 12.13
N LEU A 257 10.35 8.10 12.98
CA LEU A 257 9.09 7.36 13.06
C LEU A 257 7.91 8.21 13.56
N HIS A 258 8.16 9.19 14.44
CA HIS A 258 7.11 10.06 14.98
C HIS A 258 6.54 11.09 13.98
N TYR A 259 7.27 11.45 12.92
CA TYR A 259 6.71 12.29 11.83
C TYR A 259 5.86 11.49 10.83
N LEU A 260 5.92 10.15 10.87
CA LEU A 260 5.25 9.27 9.90
C LEU A 260 3.80 8.91 10.31
N PHE A 261 3.38 9.25 11.54
CA PHE A 261 2.01 8.99 12.01
C PHE A 261 0.93 9.62 11.15
N LEU A 262 1.15 10.82 10.61
CA LEU A 262 0.16 11.47 9.77
C LEU A 262 -0.08 10.69 8.46
N PHE A 263 1.00 10.14 7.88
CA PHE A 263 0.90 9.28 6.71
C PHE A 263 0.30 7.90 7.01
N SER A 264 0.53 7.36 8.20
CA SER A 264 -0.07 6.09 8.59
C SER A 264 -1.57 6.22 8.88
N SER A 265 -1.98 7.38 9.42
CA SER A 265 -3.38 7.78 9.59
C SER A 265 -4.12 8.09 8.28
N MET A 266 -3.41 8.42 7.19
CA MET A 266 -4.01 8.87 5.93
C MET A 266 -4.99 7.87 5.31
N ASP A 267 -4.71 6.56 5.39
CA ASP A 267 -5.56 5.51 4.82
C ASP A 267 -6.78 5.21 5.71
N LEU A 268 -6.62 5.31 7.03
CA LEU A 268 -7.68 5.12 8.03
C LEU A 268 -8.78 6.19 7.91
N MET A 269 -8.44 7.32 7.29
CA MET A 269 -9.34 8.43 7.01
C MET A 269 -10.20 8.27 5.75
N ASN A 270 -9.88 7.32 4.86
CA ASN A 270 -10.62 7.17 3.61
C ASN A 270 -10.65 5.72 3.09
N ILE A 271 -11.28 4.82 3.84
CA ILE A 271 -11.68 3.51 3.30
C ILE A 271 -13.11 3.65 2.77
N ASN A 272 -13.30 3.36 1.47
CA ASN A 272 -14.59 3.40 0.78
C ASN A 272 -15.35 4.75 0.81
N GLY A 273 -14.66 5.88 1.03
CA GLY A 273 -15.28 7.22 1.09
C GLY A 273 -15.86 7.61 2.44
N ASN A 274 -15.71 6.75 3.47
CA ASN A 274 -16.14 7.05 4.83
C ASN A 274 -14.92 7.39 5.72
N GLN A 275 -15.03 8.46 6.51
CA GLN A 275 -14.13 8.72 7.64
C GLN A 275 -14.43 7.69 8.74
N LEU A 276 -13.55 6.71 8.95
CA LEU A 276 -13.83 5.60 9.87
C LEU A 276 -13.44 5.87 11.34
N HIS A 277 -12.43 6.71 11.60
CA HIS A 277 -11.84 6.83 12.95
C HIS A 277 -11.64 8.25 13.48
N PHE A 278 -11.65 9.31 12.66
CA PHE A 278 -11.52 10.69 13.16
C PHE A 278 -12.85 11.46 13.19
N GLY A 279 -13.94 10.89 12.67
CA GLY A 279 -15.25 11.52 12.75
C GLY A 279 -15.64 11.83 14.20
N SER A 280 -16.16 13.03 14.47
CA SER A 280 -16.56 13.48 15.82
C SER A 280 -17.69 12.64 16.45
N ASN A 281 -18.32 11.77 15.66
CA ASN A 281 -19.30 10.76 16.08
C ASN A 281 -18.68 9.46 16.62
N LYS A 282 -17.35 9.32 16.61
CA LYS A 282 -16.63 8.12 17.09
C LYS A 282 -16.17 8.26 18.54
N ALA A 283 -16.19 7.15 19.29
CA ALA A 283 -15.71 7.13 20.66
C ALA A 283 -14.19 7.37 20.72
N CYS A 284 -13.42 6.84 19.76
CA CYS A 284 -11.98 7.06 19.66
C CYS A 284 -11.57 8.52 19.36
N HIS A 285 -12.43 9.34 18.73
CA HIS A 285 -12.19 10.79 18.57
C HIS A 285 -11.97 11.48 19.94
N ASN A 286 -12.74 11.08 20.96
CA ASN A 286 -12.60 11.58 22.33
C ASN A 286 -11.31 11.12 23.05
N VAL A 287 -10.58 10.17 22.48
CA VAL A 287 -9.23 9.76 22.92
C VAL A 287 -8.18 10.64 22.26
N TYR A 288 -8.25 10.84 20.94
CA TYR A 288 -7.36 11.76 20.22
C TYR A 288 -7.45 13.20 20.73
N LEU A 289 -8.66 13.69 20.97
CA LEU A 289 -8.91 15.01 21.57
C LEU A 289 -8.30 15.12 22.98
N TYR A 290 -8.30 14.03 23.75
CA TYR A 290 -7.65 14.00 25.06
C TYR A 290 -6.11 14.05 24.94
N VAL A 291 -5.52 13.30 24.01
CA VAL A 291 -4.06 13.27 23.81
C VAL A 291 -3.56 14.59 23.22
N PHE A 292 -4.00 14.94 22.01
CA PHE A 292 -3.44 16.04 21.23
C PHE A 292 -4.12 17.40 21.51
N GLY A 293 -5.39 17.40 21.93
CA GLY A 293 -6.20 18.61 22.01
C GLY A 293 -6.83 19.01 20.67
N GLN A 294 -7.76 19.96 20.75
CA GLN A 294 -8.61 20.35 19.62
C GLN A 294 -7.79 20.92 18.44
N ASP A 295 -6.87 21.84 18.73
CA ASP A 295 -6.14 22.58 17.69
C ASP A 295 -5.20 21.68 16.87
N LEU A 296 -4.50 20.77 17.54
CA LEU A 296 -3.63 19.79 16.87
C LEU A 296 -4.45 18.77 16.08
N LEU A 297 -5.57 18.28 16.62
CA LEU A 297 -6.43 17.31 15.93
C LEU A 297 -7.06 17.90 14.65
N ILE A 298 -7.60 19.12 14.71
CA ILE A 298 -8.10 19.85 13.53
C ILE A 298 -6.99 20.02 12.48
N ARG A 299 -5.76 20.32 12.92
CA ARG A 299 -4.62 20.50 12.02
C ARG A 299 -4.13 19.18 11.41
N GLU A 300 -4.19 18.07 12.15
CA GLU A 300 -3.93 16.73 11.62
C GLU A 300 -4.91 16.38 10.50
N GLU A 301 -6.21 16.54 10.77
CA GLU A 301 -7.28 16.31 9.79
C GLU A 301 -7.08 17.18 8.54
N TYR A 302 -6.81 18.49 8.70
CA TYR A 302 -6.53 19.40 7.59
C TYR A 302 -5.34 18.93 6.74
N LEU A 303 -4.24 18.53 7.37
CA LEU A 303 -3.05 18.06 6.66
C LEU A 303 -3.34 16.74 5.92
N ILE A 304 -4.03 15.78 6.54
CA ILE A 304 -4.43 14.53 5.89
C ILE A 304 -5.34 14.80 4.68
N HIS A 305 -6.34 15.67 4.81
CA HIS A 305 -7.23 16.04 3.70
C HIS A 305 -6.49 16.77 2.59
N LYS A 306 -5.59 17.69 2.93
CA LYS A 306 -4.75 18.42 1.97
C LYS A 306 -3.83 17.49 1.17
N LEU A 307 -3.18 16.53 1.83
CA LEU A 307 -2.35 15.53 1.17
C LEU A 307 -3.18 14.64 0.24
N ASN A 308 -4.29 14.12 0.75
CA ASN A 308 -5.22 13.27 0.00
C ASN A 308 -5.73 13.96 -1.28
N HIS A 309 -6.12 15.24 -1.18
CA HIS A 309 -6.51 16.06 -2.33
C HIS A 309 -5.35 16.27 -3.32
N LEU A 310 -4.15 16.56 -2.79
CA LEU A 310 -2.96 16.81 -3.60
C LEU A 310 -2.53 15.58 -4.43
N ILE A 311 -2.56 14.39 -3.84
CA ILE A 311 -2.13 13.14 -4.50
C ILE A 311 -3.28 12.35 -5.15
N GLY A 312 -4.53 12.84 -5.06
CA GLY A 312 -5.71 12.19 -5.62
C GLY A 312 -6.01 10.81 -5.00
N HIS A 313 -5.75 10.65 -3.70
CA HIS A 313 -5.82 9.37 -2.97
C HIS A 313 -4.93 8.25 -3.52
N ASP A 314 -3.89 8.56 -4.29
CA ASP A 314 -2.97 7.54 -4.79
C ASP A 314 -2.09 6.97 -3.66
N SER A 315 -2.50 5.80 -3.16
CA SER A 315 -1.76 5.04 -2.15
C SER A 315 -0.27 4.89 -2.46
N ALA A 316 0.12 4.70 -3.74
CA ALA A 316 1.52 4.49 -4.12
C ALA A 316 2.39 5.68 -3.72
N ILE A 317 1.94 6.90 -4.06
CA ILE A 317 2.62 8.16 -3.74
C ILE A 317 2.84 8.24 -2.23
N SER A 318 1.78 8.04 -1.44
CA SER A 318 1.87 8.14 0.03
C SER A 318 2.81 7.12 0.69
N LYS A 319 2.98 5.91 0.13
CA LYS A 319 3.83 4.87 0.74
C LYS A 319 5.29 5.03 0.35
N ILE A 320 5.55 5.46 -0.88
CA ILE A 320 6.92 5.82 -1.30
C ILE A 320 7.38 7.08 -0.53
N MET A 321 6.50 8.06 -0.33
CA MET A 321 6.79 9.21 0.55
C MET A 321 7.15 8.78 1.97
N GLN A 322 6.40 7.87 2.60
CA GLN A 322 6.76 7.35 3.94
C GLN A 322 8.17 6.76 3.98
N ILE A 323 8.58 6.02 2.96
CA ILE A 323 9.93 5.45 2.87
C ILE A 323 10.99 6.54 2.70
N ILE A 324 10.79 7.51 1.79
CA ILE A 324 11.72 8.64 1.57
C ILE A 324 11.94 9.44 2.87
N LEU A 325 10.88 9.61 3.66
CA LEU A 325 10.91 10.34 4.92
C LEU A 325 11.54 9.53 6.06
N PHE A 326 11.24 8.23 6.15
CA PHE A 326 11.92 7.33 7.07
C PHE A 326 13.43 7.28 6.82
N LEU A 327 13.85 7.33 5.55
CA LEU A 327 15.24 7.39 5.11
C LEU A 327 15.83 8.82 5.10
N SER A 328 15.21 9.78 5.77
CA SER A 328 15.72 11.15 5.81
C SER A 328 16.48 11.43 7.11
N PRO A 329 17.82 11.52 7.11
CA PRO A 329 18.55 11.88 8.33
C PRO A 329 18.31 13.35 8.77
N CYS A 330 17.65 14.16 7.93
CA CYS A 330 17.55 15.60 8.07
C CYS A 330 16.15 16.13 8.45
N LEU A 331 15.15 15.28 8.75
CA LEU A 331 13.80 15.79 9.10
C LEU A 331 13.74 16.50 10.47
N VAL A 332 14.80 16.41 11.27
CA VAL A 332 14.81 16.85 12.67
C VAL A 332 15.71 18.07 12.87
N THR A 333 15.16 19.26 12.64
CA THR A 333 15.74 20.51 13.16
C THR A 333 15.28 20.73 14.61
N ASN A 334 15.64 19.81 15.52
CA ASN A 334 15.19 19.91 16.91
C ASN A 334 16.35 19.96 17.92
N SER A 335 16.59 21.17 18.42
CA SER A 335 17.61 21.56 19.40
C SER A 335 17.48 20.86 20.76
N PHE A 336 16.35 20.20 21.03
CA PHE A 336 16.08 19.45 22.26
C PHE A 336 16.74 18.06 22.34
N ARG A 337 17.18 17.46 21.21
CA ARG A 337 17.72 16.07 21.20
C ARG A 337 19.23 15.97 21.41
N THR A 338 19.89 17.08 21.73
CA THR A 338 21.37 17.24 21.68
C THR A 338 22.15 16.66 22.86
N LEU A 339 21.51 16.24 23.97
CA LEU A 339 22.25 16.00 25.21
C LEU A 339 22.93 14.63 25.39
N ASN A 340 22.58 13.58 24.64
CA ASN A 340 23.18 12.22 24.82
C ASN A 340 23.00 11.27 23.60
N SER A 341 22.70 11.77 22.40
CA SER A 341 22.33 10.92 21.26
C SER A 341 23.54 10.22 20.61
N TYR A 342 23.45 8.90 20.45
CA TYR A 342 24.26 8.12 19.49
C TYR A 342 24.29 8.82 18.12
N GLN A 343 25.46 8.87 17.48
CA GLN A 343 25.62 9.40 16.13
C GLN A 343 26.03 8.27 15.17
N PRO A 344 25.32 8.07 14.05
CA PRO A 344 25.69 7.09 13.03
C PRO A 344 26.97 7.53 12.30
N SER A 345 27.65 6.58 11.67
CA SER A 345 28.87 6.87 10.91
C SER A 345 28.56 7.64 9.61
N SER A 346 29.55 8.35 9.06
CA SER A 346 29.44 9.01 7.75
C SER A 346 29.11 8.03 6.62
N GLU A 347 29.57 6.78 6.73
CA GLU A 347 29.27 5.69 5.79
C GLU A 347 27.80 5.26 5.90
N THR A 348 27.29 5.08 7.13
CA THR A 348 25.86 4.83 7.41
C THR A 348 24.99 5.94 6.81
N ILE A 349 25.36 7.22 7.00
CA ILE A 349 24.62 8.38 6.49
C ILE A 349 24.61 8.37 4.95
N LEU A 350 25.74 8.08 4.30
CA LEU A 350 25.84 7.98 2.84
C LEU A 350 24.97 6.85 2.29
N HIS A 351 24.98 5.69 2.94
CA HIS A 351 24.14 4.53 2.61
C HIS A 351 22.64 4.84 2.72
N ILE A 352 22.21 5.52 3.79
CA ILE A 352 20.83 6.01 3.95
C ILE A 352 20.45 6.97 2.82
N HIS A 353 21.33 7.92 2.46
CA HIS A 353 21.07 8.85 1.36
C HIS A 353 20.96 8.16 -0.01
N HIS A 354 21.78 7.15 -0.29
CA HIS A 354 21.65 6.38 -1.54
C HIS A 354 20.30 5.66 -1.60
N ALA A 355 19.89 4.99 -0.52
CA ALA A 355 18.56 4.38 -0.44
C ALA A 355 17.44 5.43 -0.63
N GLN A 356 17.55 6.60 0.02
CA GLN A 356 16.58 7.70 -0.14
C GLN A 356 16.48 8.19 -1.60
N GLN A 357 17.61 8.28 -2.31
CA GLN A 357 17.67 8.68 -3.72
C GLN A 357 16.95 7.66 -4.63
N GLU A 358 17.09 6.36 -4.39
CA GLU A 358 16.38 5.32 -5.16
C GLU A 358 14.85 5.50 -5.07
N TYR A 359 14.29 5.60 -3.85
CA TYR A 359 12.85 5.79 -3.68
C TYR A 359 12.37 7.16 -4.19
N THR A 360 13.21 8.20 -4.11
CA THR A 360 12.93 9.51 -4.71
C THR A 360 12.85 9.44 -6.24
N HIS A 361 13.77 8.71 -6.88
CA HIS A 361 13.74 8.46 -8.32
C HIS A 361 12.48 7.69 -8.72
N ILE A 362 12.13 6.61 -7.99
CA ILE A 362 10.91 5.83 -8.23
C ILE A 362 9.66 6.71 -8.11
N LEU A 363 9.57 7.58 -7.10
CA LEU A 363 8.47 8.52 -6.94
C LEU A 363 8.41 9.49 -8.14
N TRP A 364 9.53 10.11 -8.50
CA TRP A 364 9.61 11.06 -9.61
C TRP A 364 9.17 10.44 -10.95
N SER A 365 9.74 9.28 -11.28
CA SER A 365 9.34 8.43 -12.40
C SER A 365 7.83 8.16 -12.41
N TYR A 366 7.27 7.78 -11.26
CA TYR A 366 5.84 7.47 -11.12
C TYR A 366 4.95 8.69 -11.35
N LEU A 367 5.34 9.86 -10.81
CA LEU A 367 4.60 11.11 -11.01
C LEU A 367 4.60 11.52 -12.49
N ILE A 368 5.75 11.46 -13.18
CA ILE A 368 5.80 11.79 -14.62
C ILE A 368 4.95 10.79 -15.42
N TYR A 369 5.09 9.48 -15.16
CA TYR A 369 4.26 8.47 -15.84
C TYR A 369 2.76 8.74 -15.65
N ARG A 370 2.35 9.11 -14.43
CA ARG A 370 0.93 9.23 -14.05
C ARG A 370 0.28 10.55 -14.47
N TYR A 371 1.04 11.66 -14.51
CA TYR A 371 0.51 13.02 -14.70
C TYR A 371 1.15 13.80 -15.86
N GLY A 372 2.26 13.33 -16.42
CA GLY A 372 3.09 14.06 -17.38
C GLY A 372 4.02 15.07 -16.68
N GLU A 373 5.17 15.33 -17.31
CA GLU A 373 6.32 16.04 -16.71
C GLU A 373 5.98 17.37 -16.02
N ILE A 374 5.30 18.29 -16.71
CA ILE A 374 4.97 19.62 -16.17
C ILE A 374 4.05 19.52 -14.92
N LYS A 375 3.12 18.57 -14.90
CA LYS A 375 2.23 18.35 -13.75
C LYS A 375 2.96 17.62 -12.62
N ALA A 376 3.80 16.65 -12.96
CA ALA A 376 4.65 15.92 -12.02
C ALA A 376 5.60 16.87 -11.28
N GLN A 377 6.23 17.82 -11.97
CA GLN A 377 7.10 18.84 -11.36
C GLN A 377 6.34 19.69 -10.34
N LYS A 378 5.16 20.22 -10.70
CA LYS A 378 4.32 21.02 -9.80
C LYS A 378 3.81 20.22 -8.59
N LEU A 379 3.42 18.97 -8.82
CA LEU A 379 2.97 18.04 -7.79
C LEU A 379 4.11 17.67 -6.83
N PHE A 380 5.31 17.38 -7.35
CA PHE A 380 6.50 17.07 -6.55
C PHE A 380 6.92 18.24 -5.65
N MET A 381 6.94 19.48 -6.18
CA MET A 381 7.19 20.67 -5.37
C MET A 381 6.13 20.89 -4.29
N SER A 382 4.85 20.64 -4.61
CA SER A 382 3.76 20.71 -3.65
C SER A 382 3.84 19.64 -2.56
N ILE A 383 4.31 18.44 -2.93
CA ILE A 383 4.59 17.31 -2.03
C ILE A 383 5.70 17.69 -1.04
N ILE A 384 6.80 18.28 -1.49
CA ILE A 384 7.87 18.79 -0.60
C ILE A 384 7.31 19.86 0.36
N GLY A 385 6.49 20.79 -0.16
CA GLY A 385 5.81 21.78 0.67
C GLY A 385 4.90 21.15 1.75
N HIS A 386 4.27 20.02 1.46
CA HIS A 386 3.48 19.28 2.44
C HIS A 386 4.34 18.61 3.51
N VAL A 387 5.48 18.00 3.14
CA VAL A 387 6.46 17.42 4.06
C VAL A 387 6.93 18.43 5.10
N LEU A 388 7.29 19.64 4.66
CA LEU A 388 7.70 20.73 5.57
C LEU A 388 6.59 21.07 6.57
N GLN A 389 5.32 21.08 6.15
CA GLN A 389 4.19 21.35 7.03
C GLN A 389 3.96 20.24 8.08
N GLN A 390 4.25 18.98 7.72
CA GLN A 390 4.18 17.84 8.64
C GLN A 390 5.32 17.85 9.66
N GLN A 391 6.53 18.26 9.29
CA GLN A 391 7.64 18.43 10.24
C GLN A 391 7.31 19.48 11.31
N ILE A 392 6.78 20.64 10.89
CA ILE A 392 6.34 21.69 11.81
C ILE A 392 5.22 21.14 12.72
N TYR A 393 4.23 20.42 12.16
CA TYR A 393 3.18 19.78 12.94
C TYR A 393 3.72 18.77 13.98
N GLY A 394 4.68 17.92 13.61
CA GLY A 394 5.31 16.98 14.55
C GLY A 394 6.05 17.67 15.69
N ASN A 395 6.73 18.79 15.42
CA ASN A 395 7.34 19.60 16.47
C ASN A 395 6.31 20.25 17.41
N ASP A 396 5.18 20.69 16.88
CA ASP A 396 4.08 21.24 17.70
C ASP A 396 3.39 20.13 18.54
N VAL A 397 3.32 18.89 18.04
CA VAL A 397 2.88 17.71 18.79
C VAL A 397 3.88 17.37 19.92
N ASP A 398 5.18 17.28 19.62
CA ASP A 398 6.23 17.02 20.62
C ASP A 398 6.12 18.03 21.78
N LYS A 399 5.99 19.32 21.48
CA LYS A 399 5.80 20.38 22.47
C LYS A 399 4.53 20.19 23.31
N SER A 400 3.38 19.95 22.68
CA SER A 400 2.10 19.77 23.38
C SER A 400 2.10 18.52 24.27
N LEU A 401 2.75 17.43 23.86
CA LEU A 401 2.90 16.23 24.67
C LEU A 401 3.78 16.47 25.91
N ILE A 402 4.87 17.24 25.77
CA ILE A 402 5.74 17.63 26.89
C ILE A 402 5.02 18.58 27.86
N GLU A 403 4.10 19.43 27.38
CA GLU A 403 3.28 20.29 28.25
C GLU A 403 2.18 19.50 29.01
N ARG A 404 1.69 18.38 28.46
CA ARG A 404 0.56 17.58 28.98
C ARG A 404 0.96 16.49 29.98
N GLN A 405 1.57 16.87 31.10
CA GLN A 405 1.99 15.92 32.14
C GLN A 405 0.80 15.25 32.89
N PRO A 406 0.93 13.98 33.33
CA PRO A 406 2.05 13.06 33.11
C PRO A 406 1.90 12.18 31.85
N PHE A 407 0.69 12.04 31.31
CA PHE A 407 0.40 11.10 30.21
C PHE A 407 1.06 11.49 28.89
N GLY A 408 1.14 12.79 28.57
CA GLY A 408 1.82 13.28 27.38
C GLY A 408 3.31 12.93 27.36
N ASN A 409 4.00 12.93 28.51
CA ASN A 409 5.37 12.44 28.61
C ASN A 409 5.49 10.93 28.33
N LEU A 410 4.53 10.12 28.75
CA LEU A 410 4.53 8.69 28.45
C LEU A 410 4.37 8.44 26.95
N VAL A 411 3.48 9.18 26.29
CA VAL A 411 3.33 9.16 24.83
C VAL A 411 4.60 9.64 24.13
N TYR A 412 5.17 10.79 24.54
CA TYR A 412 6.40 11.32 23.96
C TYR A 412 7.60 10.38 24.15
N SER A 413 7.75 9.77 25.33
CA SER A 413 8.77 8.74 25.58
C SER A 413 8.57 7.55 24.64
N MET A 414 7.34 7.03 24.53
CA MET A 414 7.02 5.94 23.62
C MET A 414 7.27 6.27 22.15
N LEU A 415 7.12 7.53 21.73
CA LEU A 415 7.44 8.00 20.38
C LEU A 415 8.95 8.14 20.13
N THR A 416 9.73 8.50 21.15
CA THR A 416 11.15 8.86 21.01
C THR A 416 12.14 7.79 21.47
N SER A 417 11.71 6.79 22.23
CA SER A 417 12.50 5.64 22.68
C SER A 417 11.93 4.29 22.23
N PHE A 418 11.12 4.25 21.17
CA PHE A 418 10.55 3.00 20.67
C PHE A 418 11.62 2.04 20.16
N SER A 419 11.67 0.84 20.74
CA SER A 419 12.43 -0.29 20.21
C SER A 419 11.52 -1.50 19.98
N ILE A 420 11.92 -2.38 19.07
CA ILE A 420 11.33 -3.72 18.87
C ILE A 420 11.99 -4.77 19.79
N ASP A 421 13.17 -4.46 20.33
CA ASP A 421 14.02 -5.40 21.08
C ASP A 421 13.55 -5.71 22.51
#